data_AF-A0A7Y0EMT4-F1
#
_entry.id   AF-A0A7Y0EMT4-F1
#
_cell.length_a   1.000
_cell.length_b   1.000
_cell.length_c   1.000
_cell.angle_alpha   90.00
_cell.angle_beta   90.00
_cell.angle_gamma   90.00
#
_symmetry.space_group_name_H-M   'P 1'
#
loop_
_entity.id
_entity.type
_entity.pdbx_description
1 polymer ?
#
loop_
_entity_poly.entity_id
_entity_poly.type
_entity_poly.pdbx_seq_one_letter_code
_entity_poly.pdbx_strand_id
1 'polypeptide(L)' 'MSLRELREKRGMTQQHLADLAGTTRGRISAYEIGARSIENMTLGTALKLCDALRVSNPRKLLDDKERPKENGHAD' A
#
# COMPACT_ATOMS: atom_id res chain seq x y z
N MET A 1 -7.39 -3.34 1.53
CA MET A 1 -6.22 -3.57 2.40
C MET A 1 -5.29 -2.42 2.12
N SER A 2 -4.68 -1.79 3.12
CA SER A 2 -3.70 -0.73 2.89
C SER A 2 -2.28 -1.27 2.72
N LEU A 3 -1.35 -0.43 2.25
CA LEU A 3 0.09 -0.70 2.24
C LEU A 3 0.59 -1.23 3.60
N ARG A 4 0.15 -0.60 4.70
CA ARG A 4 0.51 -0.99 6.06
C ARG A 4 0.02 -2.40 6.39
N GLU A 5 -1.25 -2.69 6.12
CA GLU A 5 -1.83 -4.01 6.40
C GLU A 5 -1.16 -5.12 5.59
N LEU A 6 -0.81 -4.85 4.33
CA LEU A 6 -0.08 -5.79 3.49
C LEU A 6 1.31 -6.10 4.03
N ARG A 7 2.01 -5.07 4.55
CA ARG A 7 3.32 -5.21 5.18
C ARG A 7 3.24 -6.02 6.47
N GLU A 8 2.30 -5.67 7.35
CA GLU A 8 2.13 -6.31 8.67
C GLU A 8 1.72 -7.78 8.53
N LYS A 9 0.83 -8.11 7.58
CA LYS A 9 0.47 -9.52 7.26
C LYS A 9 1.65 -10.38 6.81
N ARG A 10 2.77 -9.77 6.41
CA ARG A 10 4.01 -10.45 6.00
C ARG A 10 5.09 -10.41 7.08
N GLY A 11 4.79 -9.91 8.27
CA GLY A 11 5.76 -9.78 9.36
C GLY A 11 6.92 -8.83 9.03
N MET A 12 6.74 -7.90 8.08
CA MET A 12 7.80 -7.00 7.64
C MET A 12 7.81 -5.72 8.49
N THR A 13 9.00 -5.24 8.85
CA THR A 13 9.17 -3.87 9.37
C THR A 13 9.14 -2.87 8.20
N GLN A 14 8.96 -1.58 8.49
CA GLN A 14 9.06 -0.53 7.46
C GLN A 14 10.44 -0.51 6.78
N GLN A 15 11.50 -0.78 7.54
CA GLN A 15 12.87 -0.84 7.02
C GLN A 15 13.02 -2.02 6.06
N HIS A 16 12.57 -3.22 6.46
CA HIS A 16 12.64 -4.41 5.62
C HIS A 16 11.91 -4.23 4.28
N LEU A 17 10.70 -3.65 4.29
CA LEU A 17 9.98 -3.34 3.04
C LEU A 17 10.75 -2.31 2.19
N ALA A 18 11.33 -1.30 2.82
CA ALA A 18 12.10 -0.28 2.12
C ALA A 18 13.33 -0.86 1.40
N ASP A 19 14.05 -1.75 2.08
CA ASP A 19 15.22 -2.43 1.54
C ASP A 19 14.86 -3.28 0.32
N LEU A 20 13.79 -4.07 0.41
CA LEU A 20 13.30 -4.90 -0.71
C LEU A 20 12.79 -4.07 -1.89
N ALA A 21 12.12 -2.94 -1.62
CA ALA A 21 11.55 -2.10 -2.67
C ALA A 21 12.53 -1.04 -3.22
N GLY A 22 13.78 -1.00 -2.72
CA GLY A 22 14.80 -0.03 -3.14
C GLY A 22 14.39 1.42 -2.87
N THR A 23 13.85 1.68 -1.67
CA THR A 23 13.40 3.00 -1.20
C THR A 23 13.86 3.23 0.24
N THR A 24 13.47 4.35 0.86
CA THR A 24 13.81 4.64 2.26
C THR A 24 12.66 4.28 3.20
N ARG A 25 12.99 3.91 4.45
CA ARG A 25 11.99 3.71 5.52
C ARG A 25 11.08 4.93 5.69
N GLY A 26 11.64 6.14 5.61
CA GLY A 26 10.88 7.38 5.68
C GLY A 26 9.82 7.51 4.59
N ARG A 27 10.12 7.06 3.35
CA ARG A 27 9.12 7.02 2.26
C ARG A 27 8.00 6.03 2.57
N ILE A 28 8.32 4.83 3.07
CA ILE A 28 7.30 3.86 3.50
C ILE A 28 6.40 4.47 4.59
N SER A 29 6.99 5.05 5.63
CA SER A 29 6.22 5.68 6.71
C SER A 29 5.33 6.80 6.20
N ALA A 30 5.82 7.64 5.28
CA ALA A 30 5.05 8.75 4.72
C ALA A 30 3.83 8.27 3.93
N TYR A 31 3.93 7.13 3.22
CA TYR A 31 2.78 6.50 2.58
C TYR A 31 1.80 5.91 3.61
N GLU A 32 2.30 5.22 4.64
CA GLU A 32 1.45 4.55 5.64
C GLU A 32 0.63 5.52 6.51
N ILE A 33 1.14 6.73 6.75
CA ILE A 33 0.44 7.76 7.53
C ILE A 33 -0.33 8.77 6.66
N GLY A 34 -0.29 8.62 5.32
CA GLY A 34 -0.96 9.52 4.39
C GLY A 34 -0.25 10.87 4.15
N ALA A 35 0.93 11.10 4.73
CA ALA A 35 1.74 12.30 4.44
C ALA A 35 2.18 12.37 2.96
N ARG A 36 2.19 11.23 2.26
CA ARG A 36 2.28 11.13 0.81
C ARG A 36 1.14 10.26 0.30
N SER A 37 0.38 10.76 -0.67
CA SER A 37 -0.64 9.95 -1.33
C SER A 37 0.01 8.80 -2.12
N ILE A 38 -0.54 7.59 -1.95
CA ILE A 38 -0.18 6.40 -2.74
C ILE A 38 -0.66 6.56 -4.18
N GLU A 39 -1.77 7.28 -4.42
CA GLU A 39 -2.30 7.53 -5.77
C GLU A 39 -1.34 8.35 -6.62
N ASN A 40 -0.56 9.24 -5.99
CA ASN A 40 0.44 10.08 -6.65
C ASN A 40 1.83 9.41 -6.74
N MET A 41 1.92 8.11 -6.45
CA MET A 41 3.16 7.35 -6.58
C MET A 41 3.45 7.03 -8.06
N THR A 42 4.72 7.03 -8.47
CA THR A 42 5.06 6.55 -9.81
C THR A 42 4.75 5.06 -9.95
N LEU A 43 4.33 4.64 -11.14
CA LEU A 43 4.04 3.23 -11.43
C LEU A 43 5.23 2.33 -11.09
N GLY A 44 6.46 2.76 -11.41
CA GLY A 44 7.66 2.00 -11.09
C GLY A 44 7.88 1.75 -9.59
N THR A 45 7.58 2.74 -8.73
CA THR A 45 7.64 2.51 -7.27
C THR A 45 6.50 1.59 -6.81
N ALA A 46 5.30 1.71 -7.40
CA ALA A 46 4.18 0.85 -7.06
C ALA A 46 4.48 -0.62 -7.39
N LEU A 47 5.09 -0.89 -8.55
CA LEU A 47 5.51 -2.25 -8.95
C LEU A 47 6.57 -2.82 -8.01
N LYS A 48 7.60 -2.05 -7.64
CA LYS A 48 8.62 -2.50 -6.67
C LYS A 48 8.03 -2.86 -5.30
N LEU A 49 7.07 -2.06 -4.82
CA LEU A 49 6.36 -2.38 -3.58
C LEU A 49 5.49 -3.63 -3.74
N CYS A 50 4.82 -3.79 -4.88
CA CYS A 50 4.07 -4.99 -5.23
C CYS A 50 4.95 -6.24 -5.22
N ASP A 51 6.13 -6.20 -5.83
CA ASP A 51 7.07 -7.32 -5.86
C ASP A 51 7.58 -7.67 -4.46
N ALA A 52 8.02 -6.67 -3.69
CA ALA A 52 8.45 -6.85 -2.30
C ALA A 52 7.34 -7.44 -1.42
N LEU A 53 6.10 -6.99 -1.64
CA LEU A 53 4.92 -7.51 -0.97
C LEU A 53 4.34 -8.75 -1.65
N ARG A 54 4.91 -9.35 -2.70
CA ARG A 54 4.27 -10.49 -3.38
C ARG A 54 2.78 -10.24 -3.69
N VAL A 55 2.47 -9.08 -4.24
CA VAL A 55 1.12 -8.63 -4.60
C VAL A 55 1.11 -8.25 -6.08
N SER A 56 0.24 -8.86 -6.87
CA SER A 56 0.18 -8.63 -8.31
C SER A 56 -0.57 -7.36 -8.74
N ASN A 57 -1.45 -6.81 -7.88
CA ASN A 57 -2.32 -5.70 -8.24
C ASN A 57 -1.99 -4.45 -7.40
N PRO A 58 -1.43 -3.37 -7.99
CA PRO A 58 -1.10 -2.12 -7.30
C PRO A 58 -2.28 -1.44 -6.61
N ARG A 59 -3.53 -1.67 -7.05
CA ARG A 59 -4.73 -1.15 -6.36
C ARG A 59 -4.84 -1.64 -4.92
N LYS A 60 -4.23 -2.78 -4.58
CA LYS A 60 -4.21 -3.29 -3.21
C LYS A 60 -3.33 -2.47 -2.27
N LEU A 61 -2.53 -1.52 -2.77
CA LEU A 61 -1.76 -0.60 -1.93
C LEU A 61 -2.63 0.52 -1.35
N LEU A 62 -3.77 0.83 -1.99
CA LEU A 62 -4.70 1.88 -1.60
C LEU A 62 -5.52 1.45 -0.38
N ASP A 63 -5.85 2.39 0.50
CA ASP A 63 -6.72 2.09 1.64
C ASP A 63 -8.16 1.84 1.15
N ASP A 64 -8.81 0.81 1.70
CA ASP A 64 -10.16 0.39 1.27
C ASP A 64 -11.28 1.26 1.87
N LYS A 65 -10.93 2.18 2.78
CA LYS A 65 -11.89 2.93 3.61
C LYS A 65 -12.80 3.87 2.82
N GLU A 66 -12.54 4.11 1.55
CA GLU A 66 -13.36 4.96 0.68
C GLU A 66 -14.33 4.21 -0.24
N ARG A 67 -14.40 2.86 -0.19
CA ARG A 67 -15.49 2.18 -0.91
C ARG A 67 -16.81 2.46 -0.18
N PRO A 68 -17.76 3.20 -0.77
CA PRO A 68 -19.09 3.34 -0.18
C PRO A 68 -19.63 1.92 0.01
N LYS A 69 -20.12 1.62 1.21
CA LYS A 69 -20.92 0.40 1.36
C LYS A 69 -22.06 0.53 0.35
N GLU A 70 -22.18 -0.40 -0.58
CA GLU A 70 -23.35 -0.48 -1.44
C GLU A 70 -24.56 -0.54 -0.51
N ASN A 71 -25.30 0.56 -0.42
CA ASN A 71 -26.62 0.54 0.19
C ASN A 71 -27.47 -0.27 -0.77
N GLY A 72 -27.66 -1.56 -0.45
CA GLY A 72 -28.62 -2.40 -1.15
C GLY A 72 -29.99 -1.73 -1.08
N HIS A 73 -30.39 -1.08 -2.16
CA HIS A 73 -31.76 -0.66 -2.38
C HIS A 73 -32.51 -1.96 -2.71
N ALA A 74 -33.27 -2.45 -1.74
CA ALA A 74 -34.27 -3.48 -2.01
C ALA A 74 -35.48 -2.76 -2.62
N ASP A 75 -35.74 -3.03 -3.89
CA ASP A 75 -37.02 -2.77 -4.54
C ASP A 75 -38.15 -3.59 -3.90
#